data_AF-Q4CN13-F1
#
_entry.id   AF-Q4CN13-F1
#
_cell.length_a   1.000
_cell.length_b   1.000
_cell.length_c   1.000
_cell.angle_alpha   90.00
_cell.angle_beta   90.00
_cell.angle_gamma   90.00
#
_symmetry.space_group_name_H-M   'P 1'
#
loop_
_entity.id
_entity.type
_entity.pdbx_description
1 polymer ?
#
loop_
_entity_poly.entity_id
_entity_poly.type
_entity_poly.pdbx_seq_one_letter_code
_entity_poly.pdbx_strand_id
1 'polypeptide(L)'
;MPGKRERVHGGNAESQASAVPQGGGQTRARPESHGDTDQPAATHIRVEETRQPQWTLDSRLEEVLLEGKERITNMRLNDFLRNCFDGRGVEEFNENVYMKDFLGGPNEFIQDEVLLRTIEASPPCQELKKEREEFYMLLEASNKLKKEYIATLSRWRDFEGKDTVTPLARAQISTACSQVLREESRKAEERERRERQELGIDVSTRLKYAVFKGRVRVDKMKLNDFLAMELDGRGTLRDNRDVLLEEFFKNPKKYICDAGVLGGMQASDRYKRMERAVRHEMDMEEDVNRLYKNGVDNLLKWLVAAAEVKANVHETTKRFLDAAAEEARSPKKSSAPIYLEGCYESVYNARWHHVVEVSDGEGTGMDVREGEPPQSWTYKAVGETLEKDDGVQQSGAPRPRLMVLTSDRGWPYSWEENESTRDCHVNCEVERVWQTVRNDLTEWFSPDTGDYFTPKRRVLIGTPGIGKSIAAGSYLLYQLLHCDAEKLHLVIYSFGGNTTYVFDKTIKAVTKYVGGGPSKEFFHDLWDLKMKGYAIYDVTRQGKPPEEYFLPDRRWGMIVVSSPEVS
;
A
#
# COMPACT_ATOMS: atom_id res chain seq x y z
N MET A 1 0.20 -56.07 -32.21
CA MET A 1 0.62 -56.27 -33.62
C MET A 1 -0.61 -56.20 -34.51
N PRO A 2 -0.54 -55.68 -35.75
CA PRO A 2 0.05 -54.40 -36.16
C PRO A 2 -0.88 -53.62 -37.13
N GLY A 3 -0.58 -52.34 -37.39
CA GLY A 3 -1.16 -51.57 -38.50
C GLY A 3 -0.10 -50.67 -39.12
N LYS A 4 0.35 -51.04 -40.32
CA LYS A 4 1.45 -50.47 -41.10
C LYS A 4 0.87 -49.58 -42.21
N ARG A 5 1.63 -48.55 -42.62
CA ARG A 5 1.68 -47.93 -43.97
C ARG A 5 0.47 -47.08 -44.38
N GLU A 6 0.54 -46.06 -45.22
CA GLU A 6 1.54 -45.21 -45.90
C GLU A 6 0.69 -44.36 -46.90
N ARG A 7 1.21 -43.24 -47.43
CA ARG A 7 0.75 -42.52 -48.66
C ARG A 7 -0.55 -41.69 -48.56
N VAL A 8 -0.75 -40.58 -49.28
CA VAL A 8 -0.04 -39.95 -50.42
C VAL A 8 -0.29 -38.42 -50.43
N HIS A 9 0.64 -37.70 -51.06
CA HIS A 9 0.67 -36.28 -51.42
C HIS A 9 -0.31 -35.89 -52.56
N GLY A 10 -0.81 -34.66 -52.53
CA GLY A 10 -1.42 -33.92 -53.65
C GLY A 10 -2.13 -32.68 -53.08
N GLY A 11 -1.92 -31.43 -53.49
CA GLY A 11 -1.35 -30.88 -54.72
C GLY A 11 -2.38 -29.94 -55.36
N ASN A 12 -2.01 -28.66 -55.47
CA ASN A 12 -2.49 -27.60 -56.38
C ASN A 12 -3.59 -26.58 -56.02
N ALA A 13 -3.24 -25.34 -56.42
CA ALA A 13 -4.02 -24.22 -56.97
C ALA A 13 -4.73 -23.29 -55.96
N GLU A 14 -4.18 -22.08 -55.72
CA GLU A 14 -4.45 -20.80 -56.44
C GLU A 14 -5.78 -20.16 -56.00
N SER A 15 -5.76 -19.15 -55.11
CA SER A 15 -5.61 -17.69 -55.37
C SER A 15 -6.93 -16.97 -55.72
N GLN A 16 -7.02 -15.69 -55.28
CA GLN A 16 -8.11 -14.69 -55.43
C GLN A 16 -9.05 -14.64 -54.21
N ALA A 17 -8.92 -13.72 -53.25
CA ALA A 17 -9.20 -12.27 -53.32
C ALA A 17 -10.63 -11.95 -53.80
N SER A 18 -11.54 -11.58 -52.88
CA SER A 18 -12.24 -10.27 -52.90
C SER A 18 -13.29 -10.16 -51.78
N ALA A 19 -13.25 -9.01 -51.12
CA ALA A 19 -14.36 -8.21 -50.59
C ALA A 19 -15.53 -8.85 -49.80
N VAL A 20 -15.54 -8.49 -48.51
CA VAL A 20 -16.67 -8.11 -47.66
C VAL A 20 -18.01 -7.90 -48.38
N PRO A 21 -19.10 -8.45 -47.82
CA PRO A 21 -20.37 -7.74 -47.74
C PRO A 21 -20.81 -7.52 -46.29
N GLN A 22 -21.15 -6.26 -46.01
CA GLN A 22 -22.07 -5.86 -44.94
C GLN A 22 -23.49 -6.40 -45.22
N GLY A 23 -24.23 -6.64 -44.14
CA GLY A 23 -25.65 -7.03 -44.16
C GLY A 23 -25.80 -8.43 -43.56
N GLY A 24 -26.35 -8.61 -42.37
CA GLY A 24 -27.59 -8.00 -41.91
C GLY A 24 -28.66 -9.09 -41.91
N GLY A 25 -28.92 -9.65 -40.72
CA GLY A 25 -30.10 -10.48 -40.46
C GLY A 25 -29.92 -11.98 -40.72
N GLN A 26 -30.04 -12.76 -39.65
CA GLN A 26 -30.87 -13.97 -39.51
C GLN A 26 -30.45 -14.66 -38.19
N THR A 27 -31.24 -14.50 -37.13
CA THR A 27 -32.36 -15.41 -36.82
C THR A 27 -31.90 -16.86 -36.82
N ARG A 28 -31.52 -17.39 -35.65
CA ARG A 28 -31.60 -18.84 -35.42
C ARG A 28 -31.91 -19.19 -33.97
N ALA A 29 -33.15 -19.64 -33.81
CA ALA A 29 -33.63 -20.70 -32.92
C ALA A 29 -33.32 -20.63 -31.42
N ARG A 30 -34.30 -20.10 -30.68
CA ARG A 30 -34.59 -20.42 -29.28
C ARG A 30 -35.05 -21.89 -29.19
N PRO A 31 -34.50 -22.72 -28.27
CA PRO A 31 -35.07 -24.02 -27.94
C PRO A 31 -36.28 -23.84 -27.03
N GLU A 32 -37.39 -24.48 -27.41
CA GLU A 32 -38.55 -24.72 -26.58
C GLU A 32 -38.22 -25.85 -25.60
N SER A 33 -38.27 -25.57 -24.30
CA SER A 33 -38.55 -26.60 -23.30
C SER A 33 -39.49 -26.01 -22.27
N HIS A 34 -40.77 -26.38 -22.40
CA HIS A 34 -41.81 -26.25 -21.40
C HIS A 34 -41.35 -26.90 -20.09
N GLY A 35 -41.34 -26.11 -19.03
CA GLY A 35 -41.18 -26.55 -17.66
C GLY A 35 -42.04 -25.65 -16.80
N ASP A 36 -43.32 -25.98 -16.74
CA ASP A 36 -44.28 -25.35 -15.83
C ASP A 36 -43.82 -25.60 -14.39
N THR A 37 -43.32 -24.55 -13.75
CA THR A 37 -43.26 -24.49 -12.29
C THR A 37 -43.46 -23.03 -11.93
N ASP A 38 -44.73 -22.69 -11.71
CA ASP A 38 -45.17 -21.47 -11.03
C ASP A 38 -44.52 -21.43 -9.64
N GLN A 39 -43.34 -20.81 -9.54
CA GLN A 39 -42.84 -20.30 -8.26
C GLN A 39 -42.98 -18.77 -8.28
N PRO A 40 -43.68 -18.21 -7.28
CA PRO A 40 -44.14 -16.84 -7.33
C PRO A 40 -42.94 -15.91 -7.30
N ALA A 41 -42.99 -14.90 -8.18
CA ALA A 41 -42.06 -13.80 -8.21
C ALA A 41 -41.88 -13.28 -6.78
N ALA A 42 -40.65 -13.37 -6.29
CA ALA A 42 -40.25 -12.81 -5.02
C ALA A 42 -40.58 -11.32 -5.06
N THR A 43 -41.74 -10.96 -4.50
CA THR A 43 -42.05 -9.60 -4.13
C THR A 43 -40.92 -9.17 -3.23
N HIS A 44 -40.02 -8.36 -3.76
CA HIS A 44 -39.04 -7.62 -2.98
C HIS A 44 -39.84 -6.76 -2.01
N ILE A 45 -40.14 -7.33 -0.84
CA ILE A 45 -40.54 -6.58 0.34
C ILE A 45 -39.34 -5.69 0.59
N ARG A 46 -39.45 -4.45 0.10
CA ARG A 46 -38.61 -3.34 0.48
C ARG A 46 -38.85 -3.19 1.97
N VAL A 47 -38.09 -3.94 2.76
CA VAL A 47 -37.90 -3.63 4.17
C VAL A 47 -37.41 -2.19 4.12
N GLU A 48 -38.29 -1.27 4.51
CA GLU A 48 -37.84 0.05 4.92
C GLU A 48 -36.82 -0.21 6.02
N GLU A 49 -35.55 -0.27 5.65
CA GLU A 49 -34.46 -0.15 6.59
C GLU A 49 -34.76 1.15 7.32
N THR A 50 -35.23 1.02 8.55
CA THR A 50 -35.35 2.12 9.51
C THR A 50 -33.99 2.77 9.49
N ARG A 51 -33.86 3.89 8.78
CA ARG A 51 -32.58 4.58 8.61
C ARG A 51 -32.09 4.84 10.01
N GLN A 52 -31.04 4.13 10.42
CA GLN A 52 -30.47 4.37 11.73
C GLN A 52 -30.12 5.87 11.79
N PRO A 53 -30.36 6.51 12.93
CA PRO A 53 -30.16 7.93 13.07
C PRO A 53 -28.70 8.27 12.78
N GLN A 54 -28.46 9.28 11.95
CA GLN A 54 -27.10 9.74 11.66
C GLN A 54 -26.62 10.68 12.77
N TRP A 55 -26.50 10.18 13.99
CA TRP A 55 -25.89 10.95 15.06
C TRP A 55 -24.41 11.18 14.81
N THR A 56 -23.93 12.29 15.34
CA THR A 56 -22.51 12.67 15.38
C THR A 56 -22.17 13.08 16.80
N LEU A 57 -20.90 13.30 17.12
CA LEU A 57 -20.50 13.79 18.44
C LEU A 57 -21.09 15.19 18.77
N ASP A 58 -21.57 15.92 17.77
CA ASP A 58 -22.25 17.22 17.94
C ASP A 58 -23.77 17.08 18.12
N SER A 59 -24.34 15.88 17.94
CA SER A 59 -25.78 15.65 18.13
C SER A 59 -26.21 15.97 19.56
N ARG A 60 -27.39 16.59 19.67
CA ARG A 60 -27.93 17.04 20.94
C ARG A 60 -28.47 15.84 21.73
N LEU A 61 -28.25 15.82 23.04
CA LEU A 61 -28.78 14.75 23.89
C LEU A 61 -30.30 14.67 23.86
N GLU A 62 -30.97 15.81 23.69
CA GLU A 62 -32.42 15.88 23.52
C GLU A 62 -32.90 15.12 22.29
N GLU A 63 -32.21 15.24 21.16
CA GLU A 63 -32.53 14.50 19.93
C GLU A 63 -32.34 13.00 20.12
N VAL A 64 -31.26 12.60 20.80
CA VAL A 64 -30.96 11.19 21.10
C VAL A 64 -32.00 10.58 22.05
N LEU A 65 -32.37 11.30 23.11
CA LEU A 65 -33.27 10.80 24.15
C LEU A 65 -34.73 10.73 23.70
N LEU A 66 -35.16 11.68 22.87
CA LEU A 66 -36.56 11.81 22.45
C LEU A 66 -36.82 11.17 21.09
N GLU A 67 -35.83 10.49 20.52
CA GLU A 67 -35.96 9.81 19.24
C GLU A 67 -37.09 8.78 19.23
N GLY A 68 -37.90 8.83 18.17
CA GLY A 68 -39.04 7.92 18.00
C GLY A 68 -40.18 8.14 19.00
N LYS A 69 -40.04 9.07 19.94
CA LYS A 69 -41.06 9.39 20.94
C LYS A 69 -42.03 10.50 20.49
N GLU A 70 -41.91 10.97 19.24
CA GLU A 70 -42.78 11.99 18.64
C GLU A 70 -44.26 11.58 18.56
N ARG A 71 -44.55 10.27 18.52
CA ARG A 71 -45.92 9.76 18.52
C ARG A 71 -46.72 10.28 19.70
N ILE A 72 -46.11 10.36 20.88
CA ILE A 72 -46.77 10.89 22.08
C ILE A 72 -47.07 12.38 21.94
N THR A 73 -46.18 13.15 21.33
CA THR A 73 -46.37 14.59 21.18
C THR A 73 -47.34 14.96 20.06
N ASN A 74 -47.46 14.11 19.04
CA ASN A 74 -48.15 14.43 17.79
C ASN A 74 -49.46 13.67 17.57
N MET A 75 -49.71 12.56 18.29
CA MET A 75 -50.97 11.81 18.17
C MET A 75 -52.15 12.65 18.66
N ARG A 76 -53.17 12.83 17.81
CA ARG A 76 -54.43 13.48 18.17
C ARG A 76 -55.36 12.49 18.86
N LEU A 77 -56.12 12.98 19.85
CA LEU A 77 -57.13 12.22 20.56
C LEU A 77 -58.19 11.67 19.60
N ASN A 78 -58.75 12.53 18.73
CA ASN A 78 -59.78 12.11 17.78
C ASN A 78 -59.28 11.02 16.82
N ASP A 79 -58.03 11.08 16.36
CA ASP A 79 -57.44 10.03 15.50
C ASP A 79 -57.30 8.70 16.26
N PHE A 80 -56.87 8.75 17.52
CA PHE A 80 -56.81 7.58 18.39
C PHE A 80 -58.18 6.94 18.61
N LEU A 81 -59.21 7.74 18.90
CA LEU A 81 -60.58 7.26 19.11
C LEU A 81 -61.18 6.66 17.84
N ARG A 82 -60.94 7.28 16.68
CA ARG A 82 -61.34 6.74 15.37
C ARG A 82 -60.69 5.38 15.09
N ASN A 83 -59.42 5.23 15.45
CA ASN A 83 -58.65 4.02 15.15
C ASN A 83 -58.87 2.88 16.16
N CYS A 84 -59.11 3.19 17.43
CA CYS A 84 -59.18 2.18 18.51
C CYS A 84 -60.60 1.94 19.06
N PHE A 85 -61.53 2.87 18.84
CA PHE A 85 -62.87 2.85 19.43
C PHE A 85 -63.98 3.12 18.40
N ASP A 86 -63.73 2.88 17.11
CA ASP A 86 -64.68 3.09 16.01
C ASP A 86 -65.28 4.51 15.95
N GLY A 87 -64.52 5.51 16.42
CA GLY A 87 -64.95 6.90 16.48
C GLY A 87 -65.87 7.23 17.67
N ARG A 88 -66.08 6.29 18.60
CA ARG A 88 -66.82 6.55 19.85
C ARG A 88 -66.06 7.57 20.70
N GLY A 89 -66.76 8.63 21.11
CA GLY A 89 -66.18 9.75 21.88
C GLY A 89 -65.50 10.83 21.06
N VAL A 90 -65.54 10.74 19.72
CA VAL A 90 -65.02 11.80 18.85
C VAL A 90 -65.95 13.00 18.90
N GLU A 91 -65.41 14.15 19.32
CA GLU A 91 -66.13 15.42 19.45
C GLU A 91 -65.36 16.52 18.71
N GLU A 92 -66.08 17.46 18.08
CA GLU A 92 -65.49 18.52 17.26
C GLU A 92 -64.55 19.44 18.06
N PHE A 93 -64.87 19.73 19.32
CA PHE A 93 -64.01 20.55 20.17
C PHE A 93 -62.69 19.86 20.56
N ASN A 94 -62.62 18.53 20.44
CA ASN A 94 -61.43 17.72 20.70
C ASN A 94 -60.49 17.58 19.48
N GLU A 95 -60.81 18.22 18.35
CA GLU A 95 -60.10 18.04 17.07
C GLU A 95 -58.59 18.37 17.13
N ASN A 96 -58.21 19.32 17.99
CA ASN A 96 -56.82 19.73 18.20
C ASN A 96 -56.21 19.23 19.52
N VAL A 97 -56.90 18.33 20.24
CA VAL A 97 -56.40 17.77 21.50
C VAL A 97 -55.41 16.67 21.18
N TYR A 98 -54.21 16.76 21.76
CA TYR A 98 -53.21 15.70 21.66
C TYR A 98 -53.40 14.67 22.75
N MET A 99 -53.03 13.44 22.45
CA MET A 99 -53.14 12.32 23.37
C MET A 99 -52.35 12.56 24.68
N LYS A 100 -51.22 13.28 24.63
CA LYS A 100 -50.46 13.68 25.83
C LYS A 100 -51.24 14.55 26.81
N ASP A 101 -52.15 15.38 26.30
CA ASP A 101 -52.93 16.36 27.07
C ASP A 101 -54.15 15.62 27.66
N PHE A 102 -54.81 14.81 26.83
CA PHE A 102 -55.84 13.87 27.28
C PHE A 102 -55.38 12.98 28.43
N LEU A 103 -54.20 12.35 28.30
CA LEU A 103 -53.62 11.50 29.35
C LEU A 103 -53.23 12.27 30.62
N GLY A 104 -53.14 13.60 30.56
CA GLY A 104 -52.91 14.47 31.73
C GLY A 104 -54.19 14.82 32.49
N GLY A 105 -55.33 14.87 31.80
CA GLY A 105 -56.62 15.27 32.35
C GLY A 105 -57.80 14.69 31.56
N PRO A 106 -58.02 13.36 31.60
CA PRO A 106 -58.98 12.71 30.70
C PRO A 106 -60.43 13.20 30.86
N ASN A 107 -60.82 13.54 32.09
CA ASN A 107 -62.14 14.08 32.43
C ASN A 107 -62.44 15.44 31.78
N GLU A 108 -61.42 16.18 31.33
CA GLU A 108 -61.61 17.47 30.65
C GLU A 108 -62.13 17.32 29.22
N PHE A 109 -61.95 16.13 28.62
CA PHE A 109 -62.21 15.90 27.21
C PHE A 109 -63.31 14.86 26.94
N ILE A 110 -63.51 13.88 27.84
CA ILE A 110 -64.55 12.85 27.72
C ILE A 110 -65.38 12.82 29.00
N GLN A 111 -66.64 13.27 28.92
CA GLN A 111 -67.55 13.34 30.07
C GLN A 111 -68.31 12.02 30.34
N ASP A 112 -68.43 11.14 29.33
CA ASP A 112 -69.03 9.83 29.50
C ASP A 112 -68.11 8.94 30.36
N GLU A 113 -68.44 8.81 31.65
CA GLU A 113 -67.68 8.03 32.62
C GLU A 113 -67.54 6.55 32.27
N VAL A 114 -68.49 5.97 31.53
CA VAL A 114 -68.45 4.55 31.13
C VAL A 114 -67.47 4.40 29.97
N LEU A 115 -67.57 5.28 28.97
CA LEU A 115 -66.63 5.33 27.86
C LEU A 115 -65.22 5.62 28.35
N LEU A 116 -65.05 6.60 29.23
CA LEU A 116 -63.74 6.99 29.73
C LEU A 116 -63.06 5.83 30.47
N ARG A 117 -63.77 5.14 31.38
CA ARG A 117 -63.23 3.94 32.05
C ARG A 117 -62.85 2.85 31.06
N THR A 118 -63.63 2.69 29.99
CA THR A 118 -63.35 1.72 28.93
C THR A 118 -62.07 2.10 28.17
N ILE A 119 -61.88 3.38 27.86
CA ILE A 119 -60.68 3.90 27.19
C ILE A 119 -59.46 3.75 28.08
N GLU A 120 -59.54 4.20 29.33
CA GLU A 120 -58.43 4.10 30.29
C GLU A 120 -58.03 2.65 30.52
N ALA A 121 -58.97 1.72 30.63
CA ALA A 121 -58.68 0.29 30.80
C ALA A 121 -58.16 -0.39 29.52
N SER A 122 -58.22 0.27 28.36
CA SER A 122 -57.82 -0.33 27.09
C SER A 122 -56.30 -0.52 27.01
N PRO A 123 -55.82 -1.64 26.42
CA PRO A 123 -54.38 -1.85 26.20
C PRO A 123 -53.68 -0.70 25.45
N PRO A 124 -54.24 -0.14 24.34
CA PRO A 124 -53.60 0.97 23.63
C PRO A 124 -53.42 2.22 24.49
N CYS A 125 -54.41 2.57 25.33
CA CYS A 125 -54.32 3.73 26.21
C CYS A 125 -53.30 3.50 27.33
N GLN A 126 -53.23 2.28 27.88
CA GLN A 126 -52.25 1.92 28.92
C GLN A 126 -50.81 1.96 28.40
N GLU A 127 -50.57 1.49 27.18
CA GLU A 127 -49.26 1.61 26.51
C GLU A 127 -48.86 3.07 26.31
N LEU A 128 -49.77 3.91 25.79
CA LEU A 128 -49.52 5.34 25.59
C LEU A 128 -49.26 6.08 26.91
N LYS A 129 -49.90 5.68 28.01
CA LYS A 129 -49.64 6.25 29.33
C LYS A 129 -48.22 5.95 29.80
N LYS A 130 -47.75 4.70 29.64
CA LYS A 130 -46.36 4.31 29.97
C LYS A 130 -45.35 5.04 29.09
N GLU A 131 -45.59 5.11 27.78
CA GLU A 131 -44.76 5.85 26.84
C GLU A 131 -44.67 7.35 27.19
N ARG A 132 -45.79 7.96 27.61
CA ARG A 132 -45.83 9.36 28.07
C ARG A 132 -45.00 9.56 29.34
N GLU A 133 -45.12 8.68 30.32
CA GLU A 133 -44.32 8.73 31.55
C GLU A 133 -42.82 8.61 31.24
N GLU A 134 -42.42 7.67 30.38
CA GLU A 134 -41.04 7.55 29.89
C GLU A 134 -40.57 8.82 29.18
N PHE A 135 -41.38 9.37 28.26
CA PHE A 135 -41.04 10.59 27.53
C PHE A 135 -40.72 11.75 28.47
N TYR A 136 -41.54 12.00 29.48
CA TYR A 136 -41.30 13.08 30.43
C TYR A 136 -40.09 12.81 31.33
N MET A 137 -39.84 11.56 31.74
CA MET A 137 -38.62 11.21 32.48
C MET A 137 -37.35 11.51 31.67
N LEU A 138 -37.35 11.19 30.37
CA LEU A 138 -36.22 11.45 29.48
C LEU A 138 -36.03 12.95 29.20
N LEU A 139 -37.14 13.68 28.99
CA LEU A 139 -37.12 15.12 28.80
C LEU A 139 -36.58 15.85 30.05
N GLU A 140 -36.97 15.41 31.25
CA GLU A 140 -36.45 15.95 32.50
C GLU A 140 -34.95 15.70 32.65
N ALA A 141 -34.49 14.47 32.35
CA ALA A 141 -33.07 14.13 32.36
C ALA A 141 -32.27 15.00 31.38
N SER A 142 -32.77 15.19 30.15
CA SER A 142 -32.19 16.10 29.15
C SER A 142 -32.05 17.53 29.69
N ASN A 143 -33.11 18.06 30.31
CA ASN A 143 -33.10 19.41 30.88
C ASN A 143 -32.12 19.58 32.04
N LYS A 144 -31.98 18.56 32.91
CA LYS A 144 -30.97 18.55 33.98
C LYS A 144 -29.56 18.59 33.41
N LEU A 145 -29.25 17.73 32.45
CA LEU A 145 -27.96 17.69 31.77
C LEU A 145 -27.63 19.00 31.05
N LYS A 146 -28.62 19.60 30.38
CA LYS A 146 -28.46 20.90 29.71
C LYS A 146 -28.12 22.03 30.70
N LYS A 147 -28.70 22.03 31.90
CA LYS A 147 -28.36 22.99 32.97
C LYS A 147 -26.93 22.81 33.48
N GLU A 148 -26.40 21.59 33.43
CA GLU A 148 -25.00 21.26 33.72
C GLU A 148 -24.08 21.46 32.51
N TYR A 149 -24.57 22.10 31.44
CA TYR A 149 -23.84 22.33 30.20
C TYR A 149 -23.46 21.05 29.43
N ILE A 150 -24.13 19.92 29.66
CA ILE A 150 -23.92 18.67 28.96
C ILE A 150 -25.02 18.52 27.91
N ALA A 151 -24.86 19.20 26.78
CA ALA A 151 -25.90 19.28 25.74
C ALA A 151 -25.67 18.37 24.53
N THR A 152 -24.46 17.81 24.36
CA THR A 152 -24.07 17.02 23.17
C THR A 152 -23.43 15.70 23.55
N LEU A 153 -23.40 14.75 22.60
CA LEU A 153 -22.71 13.46 22.77
C LEU A 153 -21.20 13.63 23.10
N SER A 154 -20.52 14.60 22.48
CA SER A 154 -19.12 14.89 22.80
C SER A 154 -18.95 15.31 24.26
N ARG A 155 -19.88 16.09 24.82
CA ARG A 155 -19.80 16.50 26.24
C ARG A 155 -20.18 15.35 27.16
N TRP A 156 -21.15 14.52 26.77
CA TRP A 156 -21.48 13.29 27.48
C TRP A 156 -20.28 12.33 27.57
N ARG A 157 -19.54 12.14 26.47
CA ARG A 157 -18.36 11.28 26.44
C ARG A 157 -17.39 11.61 27.58
N ASP A 158 -17.09 12.89 27.77
CA ASP A 158 -16.12 13.39 28.76
C ASP A 158 -16.73 13.68 30.14
N PHE A 159 -18.04 13.43 30.32
CA PHE A 159 -18.74 13.66 31.58
C PHE A 159 -18.44 12.55 32.59
N GLU A 160 -18.04 12.94 33.80
CA GLU A 160 -17.71 12.04 34.91
C GLU A 160 -18.96 11.57 35.68
N GLY A 161 -19.91 12.48 35.95
CA GLY A 161 -21.10 12.25 36.77
C GLY A 161 -22.22 11.44 36.10
N LYS A 162 -21.88 10.50 35.20
CA LYS A 162 -22.85 9.68 34.45
C LYS A 162 -23.75 8.85 35.37
N ASP A 163 -23.28 8.53 36.58
CA ASP A 163 -24.02 7.80 37.61
C ASP A 163 -25.21 8.58 38.21
N THR A 164 -25.17 9.91 38.17
CA THR A 164 -26.25 10.79 38.63
C THR A 164 -27.47 10.81 37.71
N VAL A 165 -27.31 10.37 36.46
CA VAL A 165 -28.36 10.36 35.43
C VAL A 165 -29.25 9.14 35.56
N THR A 166 -30.55 9.33 35.33
CA THR A 166 -31.56 8.26 35.30
C THR A 166 -31.05 7.07 34.46
N PRO A 167 -31.10 5.82 34.98
CA PRO A 167 -30.52 4.66 34.31
C PRO A 167 -30.97 4.49 32.84
N LEU A 168 -32.23 4.78 32.55
CA LEU A 168 -32.79 4.73 31.19
C LEU A 168 -32.13 5.75 30.26
N ALA A 169 -32.09 7.03 30.66
CA ALA A 169 -31.46 8.10 29.88
C ALA A 169 -29.96 7.85 29.67
N ARG A 170 -29.26 7.41 30.73
CA ARG A 170 -27.84 7.03 30.65
C ARG A 170 -27.62 5.92 29.63
N ALA A 171 -28.44 4.86 29.67
CA ALA A 171 -28.31 3.74 28.75
C ALA A 171 -28.51 4.16 27.29
N GLN A 172 -29.52 4.99 27.02
CA GLN A 172 -29.77 5.53 25.67
C GLN A 172 -28.60 6.38 25.17
N ILE A 173 -28.14 7.35 25.97
CA ILE A 173 -27.05 8.24 25.57
C ILE A 173 -25.74 7.46 25.38
N SER A 174 -25.39 6.55 26.29
CA SER A 174 -24.19 5.72 26.16
C SER A 174 -24.23 4.80 24.94
N THR A 175 -25.41 4.27 24.61
CA THR A 175 -25.61 3.45 23.40
C THR A 175 -25.39 4.30 22.15
N ALA A 176 -26.02 5.48 22.05
CA ALA A 176 -25.83 6.39 20.94
C ALA A 176 -24.38 6.85 20.79
N CYS A 177 -23.74 7.23 21.91
CA CYS A 177 -22.32 7.62 21.91
C CYS A 177 -21.42 6.49 21.42
N SER A 178 -21.68 5.25 21.85
CA SER A 178 -20.93 4.07 21.41
C SER A 178 -21.11 3.80 19.92
N GLN A 179 -22.32 3.95 19.39
CA GLN A 179 -22.61 3.77 17.97
C GLN A 179 -21.87 4.81 17.13
N VAL A 180 -21.91 6.09 17.52
CA VAL A 180 -21.19 7.17 16.82
C VAL A 180 -19.69 6.89 16.77
N LEU A 181 -19.06 6.56 17.91
CA LEU A 181 -17.61 6.30 17.97
C LEU A 181 -17.19 5.07 17.14
N ARG A 182 -18.00 4.01 17.14
CA ARG A 182 -17.75 2.82 16.30
C ARG A 182 -17.87 3.16 14.81
N GLU A 183 -18.88 3.95 14.45
CA GLU A 183 -19.10 4.34 13.06
C GLU A 183 -18.02 5.29 12.55
N GLU A 184 -17.56 6.23 13.37
CA GLU A 184 -16.39 7.08 13.06
C GLU A 184 -15.14 6.24 12.88
N SER A 185 -14.88 5.28 13.78
CA SER A 185 -13.75 4.35 13.68
C SER A 185 -13.82 3.52 12.39
N ARG A 186 -15.00 2.99 12.04
CA ARG A 186 -15.23 2.23 10.82
C ARG A 186 -15.02 3.07 9.56
N LYS A 187 -15.50 4.32 9.55
CA LYS A 187 -15.30 5.26 8.44
C LYS A 187 -13.82 5.63 8.27
N ALA A 188 -13.10 5.81 9.37
CA ALA A 188 -11.65 6.06 9.34
C ALA A 188 -10.90 4.83 8.80
N GLU A 189 -11.25 3.62 9.24
CA GLU A 189 -10.68 2.37 8.74
C GLU A 189 -10.89 2.19 7.24
N GLU A 190 -12.11 2.41 6.77
CA GLU A 190 -12.46 2.28 5.36
C GLU A 190 -11.71 3.31 4.51
N ARG A 191 -11.52 4.53 5.02
CA ARG A 191 -10.70 5.56 4.35
C ARG A 191 -9.24 5.11 4.24
N GLU A 192 -8.66 4.65 5.34
CA GLU A 192 -7.29 4.14 5.41
C GLU A 192 -7.08 2.94 4.46
N ARG A 193 -8.06 2.03 4.39
CA ARG A 193 -8.04 0.87 3.50
C ARG A 193 -8.11 1.27 2.03
N ARG A 194 -8.99 2.22 1.68
CA ARG A 194 -9.09 2.77 0.32
C ARG A 194 -7.79 3.45 -0.10
N GLU A 195 -7.22 4.27 0.76
CA GLU A 195 -5.95 4.93 0.50
C GLU A 195 -4.83 3.91 0.29
N ARG A 196 -4.74 2.86 1.13
CA ARG A 196 -3.79 1.76 0.89
C ARG A 196 -4.02 1.05 -0.44
N GLN A 197 -5.28 0.84 -0.83
CA GLN A 197 -5.61 0.22 -2.12
C GLN A 197 -5.27 1.11 -3.33
N GLU A 198 -5.43 2.42 -3.19
CA GLU A 198 -5.15 3.43 -4.22
C GLU A 198 -3.65 3.72 -4.34
N LEU A 199 -2.97 3.96 -3.23
CA LEU A 199 -1.53 4.17 -3.19
C LEU A 199 -0.79 2.88 -3.55
N GLY A 200 -1.34 1.73 -3.19
CA GLY A 200 -0.70 0.44 -3.32
C GLY A 200 0.41 0.25 -2.30
N ILE A 201 1.04 -0.91 -2.38
CA ILE A 201 2.30 -1.21 -1.71
C ILE A 201 3.31 -1.59 -2.77
N ASP A 202 4.51 -1.07 -2.62
CA ASP A 202 5.67 -1.34 -3.44
C ASP A 202 6.92 -1.50 -2.57
N VAL A 203 8.04 -1.79 -3.20
CA VAL A 203 9.29 -2.10 -2.49
C VAL A 203 9.89 -0.89 -1.77
N SER A 204 9.51 0.33 -2.16
CA SER A 204 9.94 1.57 -1.51
C SER A 204 9.09 1.94 -0.29
N THR A 205 7.97 1.23 -0.08
CA THR A 205 7.05 1.48 1.03
C THR A 205 7.75 1.34 2.38
N ARG A 206 7.63 2.37 3.23
CA ARG A 206 8.20 2.38 4.58
C ARG A 206 7.56 1.32 5.48
N LEU A 207 8.35 0.70 6.36
CA LEU A 207 7.88 -0.39 7.22
C LEU A 207 6.66 -0.01 8.08
N LYS A 208 6.65 1.20 8.65
CA LYS A 208 5.51 1.68 9.45
C LYS A 208 4.21 1.69 8.63
N TYR A 209 4.27 2.12 7.37
CA TYR A 209 3.12 2.09 6.48
C TYR A 209 2.72 0.65 6.15
N ALA A 210 3.69 -0.22 5.85
CA ALA A 210 3.43 -1.62 5.54
C ALA A 210 2.70 -2.38 6.67
N VAL A 211 3.14 -2.17 7.92
CA VAL A 211 2.57 -2.80 9.12
C VAL A 211 1.20 -2.22 9.46
N PHE A 212 1.08 -0.89 9.50
CA PHE A 212 -0.07 -0.23 10.12
C PHE A 212 -1.09 0.38 9.16
N LYS A 213 -0.70 0.78 7.95
CA LYS A 213 -1.65 1.46 7.05
C LYS A 213 -2.78 0.53 6.63
N GLY A 214 -3.99 1.08 6.56
CA GLY A 214 -5.21 0.33 6.24
C GLY A 214 -5.83 -0.35 7.47
N ARG A 215 -5.39 0.00 8.67
CA ARG A 215 -5.89 -0.52 9.95
C ARG A 215 -6.17 0.64 10.90
N VAL A 216 -7.15 0.48 11.78
CA VAL A 216 -7.34 1.40 12.90
C VAL A 216 -6.28 1.13 13.95
N ARG A 217 -5.53 2.18 14.30
CA ARG A 217 -4.55 2.17 15.39
C ARG A 217 -5.27 2.36 16.72
N VAL A 218 -5.51 1.28 17.45
CA VAL A 218 -6.21 1.37 18.75
C VAL A 218 -5.31 1.98 19.84
N ASP A 219 -3.99 1.83 19.74
CA ASP A 219 -3.01 2.51 20.60
C ASP A 219 -3.12 4.04 20.51
N LYS A 220 -3.53 4.56 19.34
CA LYS A 220 -3.78 5.99 19.08
C LYS A 220 -5.21 6.44 19.39
N MET A 221 -6.07 5.56 19.90
CA MET A 221 -7.40 5.92 20.37
C MET A 221 -7.31 6.71 21.69
N LYS A 222 -8.19 7.68 21.89
CA LYS A 222 -8.29 8.39 23.18
C LYS A 222 -8.91 7.48 24.24
N LEU A 223 -8.44 7.62 25.47
CA LEU A 223 -8.94 6.85 26.60
C LEU A 223 -10.45 7.04 26.79
N ASN A 224 -10.94 8.28 26.82
CA ASN A 224 -12.37 8.54 27.02
C ASN A 224 -13.26 7.97 25.88
N ASP A 225 -12.76 7.90 24.64
CA ASP A 225 -13.48 7.24 23.54
C ASP A 225 -13.63 5.73 23.83
N PHE A 226 -12.54 5.07 24.24
CA PHE A 226 -12.58 3.67 24.65
C PHE A 226 -13.51 3.43 25.84
N LEU A 227 -13.43 4.27 26.89
CA LEU A 227 -14.29 4.14 28.07
C LEU A 227 -15.76 4.29 27.70
N ALA A 228 -16.11 5.29 26.90
CA ALA A 228 -17.48 5.51 26.45
C ALA A 228 -18.00 4.37 25.57
N MET A 229 -17.15 3.82 24.69
CA MET A 229 -17.52 2.80 23.71
C MET A 229 -17.60 1.37 24.26
N GLU A 230 -16.76 1.02 25.25
CA GLU A 230 -16.61 -0.36 25.72
C GLU A 230 -16.89 -0.56 27.21
N LEU A 231 -16.89 0.50 28.02
CA LEU A 231 -16.95 0.41 29.49
C LEU A 231 -18.01 1.33 30.12
N ASP A 232 -19.03 1.73 29.35
CA ASP A 232 -20.14 2.60 29.79
C ASP A 232 -19.69 3.95 30.39
N GLY A 233 -18.49 4.41 30.03
CA GLY A 233 -17.87 5.59 30.60
C GLY A 233 -17.30 5.40 32.01
N ARG A 234 -17.19 4.17 32.52
CA ARG A 234 -16.55 3.90 33.82
C ARG A 234 -15.09 4.39 33.82
N GLY A 235 -14.74 5.22 34.80
CA GLY A 235 -13.40 5.83 34.90
C GLY A 235 -13.19 7.06 34.03
N THR A 236 -14.26 7.60 33.41
CA THR A 236 -14.17 8.86 32.63
C THR A 236 -13.76 9.98 33.56
N LEU A 237 -12.66 10.66 33.23
CA LEU A 237 -12.24 11.90 33.85
C LEU A 237 -12.02 12.94 32.76
N ARG A 238 -12.41 14.19 33.04
CA ARG A 238 -12.20 15.29 32.09
C ARG A 238 -10.73 15.50 31.77
N ASP A 239 -9.86 15.28 32.76
CA ASP A 239 -8.40 15.46 32.62
C ASP A 239 -7.76 14.39 31.73
N ASN A 240 -8.44 13.26 31.53
CA ASN A 240 -7.98 12.15 30.68
C ASN A 240 -8.43 12.26 29.22
N ARG A 241 -9.12 13.34 28.83
CA ARG A 241 -9.75 13.49 27.51
C ARG A 241 -8.78 13.35 26.33
N ASP A 242 -7.51 13.69 26.52
CA ASP A 242 -6.49 13.69 25.46
C ASP A 242 -5.45 12.57 25.63
N VAL A 243 -5.61 11.71 26.65
CA VAL A 243 -4.72 10.59 26.93
C VAL A 243 -4.96 9.50 25.89
N LEU A 244 -3.89 9.03 25.23
CA LEU A 244 -3.96 7.91 24.31
C LEU A 244 -3.87 6.57 25.05
N LEU A 245 -4.46 5.52 24.47
CA LEU A 245 -4.38 4.18 25.05
C LEU A 245 -2.94 3.68 25.19
N GLU A 246 -2.06 4.00 24.25
CA GLU A 246 -0.63 3.67 24.34
C GLU A 246 0.02 4.19 25.64
N GLU A 247 -0.33 5.42 26.06
CA GLU A 247 0.18 6.04 27.28
C GLU A 247 -0.53 5.49 28.52
N PHE A 248 -1.86 5.34 28.44
CA PHE A 248 -2.66 4.77 29.51
C PHE A 248 -2.18 3.38 29.92
N PHE A 249 -2.00 2.47 28.97
CA PHE A 249 -1.60 1.09 29.26
C PHE A 249 -0.16 0.96 29.77
N LYS A 250 0.71 1.98 29.60
CA LYS A 250 2.02 2.01 30.26
C LYS A 250 1.87 2.15 31.78
N ASN A 251 0.92 2.94 32.26
CA ASN A 251 0.66 3.11 33.69
C ASN A 251 -0.81 3.49 33.99
N PRO A 252 -1.75 2.51 34.01
CA PRO A 252 -3.17 2.80 34.18
C PRO A 252 -3.52 3.54 35.48
N LYS A 253 -2.78 3.25 36.56
CA LYS A 253 -2.99 3.85 37.90
C LYS A 253 -2.71 5.36 37.93
N LYS A 254 -1.92 5.87 36.98
CA LYS A 254 -1.66 7.32 36.84
C LYS A 254 -2.90 8.09 36.41
N TYR A 255 -3.76 7.46 35.61
CA TYR A 255 -4.92 8.11 35.00
C TYR A 255 -6.22 7.74 35.71
N ILE A 256 -6.30 6.57 36.34
CA ILE A 256 -7.46 6.15 37.13
C ILE A 256 -7.00 5.86 38.55
N CYS A 257 -7.17 6.86 39.42
CA CYS A 257 -6.73 6.82 40.82
C CYS A 257 -7.60 5.90 41.69
N ASP A 258 -8.89 5.77 41.37
CA ASP A 258 -9.80 4.87 42.08
C ASP A 258 -9.47 3.42 41.75
N ALA A 259 -8.88 2.73 42.73
CA ALA A 259 -8.46 1.34 42.59
C ALA A 259 -9.64 0.36 42.40
N GLY A 260 -10.82 0.67 42.94
CA GLY A 260 -12.03 -0.14 42.77
C GLY A 260 -12.59 -0.01 41.36
N VAL A 261 -12.64 1.22 40.83
CA VAL A 261 -13.03 1.49 39.44
C VAL A 261 -12.06 0.81 38.48
N LEU A 262 -10.75 1.02 38.65
CA LEU A 262 -9.73 0.41 37.80
C LEU A 262 -9.75 -1.13 37.88
N GLY A 263 -9.87 -1.69 39.09
CA GLY A 263 -9.95 -3.14 39.28
C GLY A 263 -11.19 -3.76 38.62
N GLY A 264 -12.34 -3.08 38.71
CA GLY A 264 -13.56 -3.49 38.03
C GLY A 264 -13.43 -3.43 36.50
N MET A 265 -12.75 -2.42 35.96
CA MET A 265 -12.44 -2.33 34.53
C MET A 265 -11.53 -3.46 34.08
N GLN A 266 -10.44 -3.71 34.81
CA GLN A 266 -9.45 -4.75 34.49
C GLN A 266 -10.02 -6.17 34.55
N ALA A 267 -11.07 -6.40 35.34
CA ALA A 267 -11.79 -7.67 35.38
C ALA A 267 -12.56 -7.96 34.07
N SER A 268 -12.97 -6.92 33.33
CA SER A 268 -13.77 -7.04 32.10
C SER A 268 -12.97 -7.63 30.93
N ASP A 269 -13.61 -8.53 30.18
CA ASP A 269 -13.03 -9.09 28.95
C ASP A 269 -12.82 -8.02 27.87
N ARG A 270 -13.66 -6.98 27.82
CA ARG A 270 -13.49 -5.86 26.88
C ARG A 270 -12.19 -5.11 27.14
N TYR A 271 -11.88 -4.86 28.40
CA TYR A 271 -10.62 -4.25 28.82
C TYR A 271 -9.43 -5.13 28.43
N LYS A 272 -9.46 -6.42 28.78
CA LYS A 272 -8.36 -7.35 28.47
C LYS A 272 -8.11 -7.49 26.97
N ARG A 273 -9.17 -7.53 26.15
CA ARG A 273 -9.04 -7.56 24.68
C ARG A 273 -8.39 -6.28 24.15
N MET A 274 -8.83 -5.12 24.65
CA MET A 274 -8.27 -3.83 24.25
C MET A 274 -6.80 -3.72 24.68
N GLU A 275 -6.49 -4.07 25.93
CA GLU A 275 -5.12 -4.09 26.44
C GLU A 275 -4.22 -4.94 25.56
N ARG A 276 -4.61 -6.18 25.25
CA ARG A 276 -3.83 -7.06 24.37
C ARG A 276 -3.61 -6.44 22.99
N ALA A 277 -4.64 -5.85 22.40
CA ALA A 277 -4.54 -5.22 21.08
C ALA A 277 -3.54 -4.04 21.09
N VAL A 278 -3.65 -3.15 22.07
CA VAL A 278 -2.72 -2.01 22.22
C VAL A 278 -1.30 -2.48 22.48
N ARG A 279 -1.10 -3.49 23.34
CA ARG A 279 0.23 -4.08 23.59
C ARG A 279 0.85 -4.65 22.32
N HIS A 280 0.09 -5.42 21.54
CA HIS A 280 0.57 -5.94 20.26
C HIS A 280 0.96 -4.81 19.29
N GLU A 281 0.20 -3.71 19.22
CA GLU A 281 0.55 -2.55 18.39
C GLU A 281 1.80 -1.83 18.87
N MET A 282 1.99 -1.72 20.19
CA MET A 282 3.21 -1.18 20.79
C MET A 282 4.42 -2.04 20.45
N ASP A 283 4.31 -3.37 20.58
CA ASP A 283 5.37 -4.31 20.24
C ASP A 283 5.73 -4.24 18.74
N MET A 284 4.72 -4.12 17.87
CA MET A 284 4.91 -3.90 16.42
C MET A 284 5.64 -2.58 16.12
N GLU A 285 5.29 -1.49 16.81
CA GLU A 285 5.96 -0.19 16.64
C GLU A 285 7.40 -0.25 17.14
N GLU A 286 7.66 -0.95 18.24
CA GLU A 286 9.01 -1.19 18.74
C GLU A 286 9.85 -1.98 17.74
N ASP A 287 9.31 -3.08 17.20
CA ASP A 287 9.97 -3.89 16.16
C ASP A 287 10.36 -3.04 14.95
N VAL A 288 9.44 -2.21 14.44
CA VAL A 288 9.70 -1.28 13.33
C VAL A 288 10.82 -0.30 13.68
N ASN A 289 10.82 0.26 14.90
CA ASN A 289 11.88 1.16 15.35
C ASN A 289 13.24 0.46 15.50
N ARG A 290 13.28 -0.81 15.95
CA ARG A 290 14.50 -1.62 15.97
C ARG A 290 15.02 -1.89 14.56
N LEU A 291 14.13 -2.18 13.61
CA LEU A 291 14.48 -2.37 12.21
C LEU A 291 15.09 -1.09 11.61
N TYR A 292 14.54 0.09 11.91
CA TYR A 292 15.14 1.36 11.50
C TYR A 292 16.56 1.56 12.03
N LYS A 293 16.81 1.20 13.30
CA LYS A 293 18.17 1.24 13.87
C LYS A 293 19.14 0.28 13.18
N ASN A 294 18.63 -0.83 12.65
CA ASN A 294 19.39 -1.80 11.85
C ASN A 294 19.46 -1.42 10.36
N GLY A 295 19.03 -0.22 9.97
CA GLY A 295 19.06 0.28 8.60
C GLY A 295 17.98 -0.27 7.67
N VAL A 296 17.01 -1.04 8.20
CA VAL A 296 15.89 -1.60 7.44
C VAL A 296 14.70 -0.66 7.56
N ASP A 297 14.52 0.23 6.58
CA ASP A 297 13.52 1.31 6.60
C ASP A 297 12.34 1.12 5.64
N ASN A 298 12.48 0.27 4.62
CA ASN A 298 11.47 -0.03 3.62
C ASN A 298 11.39 -1.53 3.31
N LEU A 299 10.39 -1.91 2.51
CA LEU A 299 10.14 -3.31 2.16
C LEU A 299 11.26 -3.94 1.32
N LEU A 300 11.95 -3.16 0.48
CA LEU A 300 13.11 -3.66 -0.28
C LEU A 300 14.21 -4.11 0.67
N LYS A 301 14.56 -3.27 1.65
CA LYS A 301 15.55 -3.63 2.67
C LYS A 301 15.06 -4.76 3.56
N TRP A 302 13.76 -4.86 3.85
CA TRP A 302 13.20 -6.01 4.56
C TRP A 302 13.38 -7.31 3.77
N LEU A 303 13.10 -7.29 2.46
CA LEU A 303 13.25 -8.46 1.60
C LEU A 303 14.67 -9.02 1.64
N VAL A 304 15.68 -8.15 1.53
CA VAL A 304 17.11 -8.52 1.52
C VAL A 304 17.77 -8.58 2.89
N ALA A 305 17.06 -8.23 3.97
CA ALA A 305 17.62 -8.22 5.32
C ALA A 305 18.14 -9.61 5.73
N ALA A 306 19.24 -9.61 6.49
CA ALA A 306 19.84 -10.82 7.02
C ALA A 306 18.86 -11.60 7.91
N ALA A 307 18.97 -12.94 7.89
CA ALA A 307 18.11 -13.81 8.68
C ALA A 307 18.16 -13.50 10.19
N GLU A 308 19.32 -13.08 10.71
CA GLU A 308 19.48 -12.64 12.10
C GLU A 308 18.64 -11.39 12.42
N VAL A 309 18.62 -10.40 11.52
CA VAL A 309 17.80 -9.19 11.68
C VAL A 309 16.31 -9.57 11.68
N LYS A 310 15.89 -10.47 10.78
CA LYS A 310 14.51 -10.96 10.69
C LYS A 310 14.10 -11.81 11.91
N ALA A 311 15.02 -12.57 12.49
CA ALA A 311 14.76 -13.43 13.66
C ALA A 311 14.47 -12.63 14.94
N ASN A 312 14.97 -11.39 15.03
CA ASN A 312 14.74 -10.50 16.17
C ASN A 312 13.39 -9.77 16.13
N VAL A 313 12.53 -10.04 15.15
CA VAL A 313 11.21 -9.41 14.98
C VAL A 313 10.13 -10.35 15.52
N HIS A 314 9.13 -9.83 16.25
CA HIS A 314 8.04 -10.66 16.74
C HIS A 314 7.25 -11.25 15.56
N GLU A 315 6.77 -12.48 15.74
CA GLU A 315 6.08 -13.22 14.65
C GLU A 315 4.90 -12.45 14.06
N THR A 316 4.14 -11.74 14.90
CA THR A 316 3.01 -10.91 14.43
C THR A 316 3.46 -9.82 13.46
N THR A 317 4.49 -9.04 13.82
CA THR A 317 5.07 -8.00 12.96
C THR A 317 5.64 -8.60 11.68
N LYS A 318 6.38 -9.72 11.81
CA LYS A 318 6.99 -10.43 10.69
C LYS A 318 5.94 -10.86 9.66
N ARG A 319 4.82 -11.46 10.08
CA ARG A 319 3.73 -11.84 9.18
C ARG A 319 3.18 -10.67 8.38
N PHE A 320 3.05 -9.49 9.00
CA PHE A 320 2.58 -8.30 8.29
C PHE A 320 3.60 -7.79 7.28
N LEU A 321 4.88 -7.77 7.65
CA LEU A 321 5.96 -7.36 6.76
C LEU A 321 6.09 -8.32 5.57
N ASP A 322 6.04 -9.62 5.80
CA ASP A 322 6.10 -10.64 4.75
C ASP A 322 4.89 -10.55 3.82
N ALA A 323 3.68 -10.38 4.36
CA ALA A 323 2.49 -10.18 3.53
C ALA A 323 2.57 -8.91 2.68
N ALA A 324 3.07 -7.80 3.25
CA ALA A 324 3.27 -6.55 2.51
C ALA A 324 4.39 -6.66 1.47
N ALA A 325 5.46 -7.41 1.77
CA ALA A 325 6.54 -7.67 0.84
C ALA A 325 6.07 -8.52 -0.36
N GLU A 326 5.20 -9.51 -0.13
CA GLU A 326 4.58 -10.27 -1.21
C GLU A 326 3.63 -9.40 -2.05
N GLU A 327 2.86 -8.50 -1.43
CA GLU A 327 2.07 -7.48 -2.14
C GLU A 327 2.97 -6.56 -3.00
N ALA A 328 4.12 -6.15 -2.46
CA ALA A 328 5.10 -5.30 -3.13
C ALA A 328 5.78 -5.94 -4.35
N ARG A 329 5.88 -7.28 -4.40
CA ARG A 329 6.47 -8.00 -5.54
C ARG A 329 5.63 -7.88 -6.81
N SER A 330 4.33 -7.62 -6.69
CA SER A 330 3.40 -7.42 -7.80
C SER A 330 2.65 -6.09 -7.63
N PRO A 331 3.35 -4.95 -7.80
CA PRO A 331 2.73 -3.67 -7.54
C PRO A 331 1.60 -3.41 -8.54
N LYS A 332 0.49 -2.85 -8.05
CA LYS A 332 -0.67 -2.51 -8.89
C LYS A 332 -0.39 -1.37 -9.86
N LYS A 333 0.46 -0.43 -9.45
CA LYS A 333 0.85 0.72 -10.26
C LYS A 333 1.95 0.31 -11.22
N SER A 334 1.75 0.52 -12.51
CA SER A 334 2.79 0.31 -13.53
C SER A 334 4.02 1.21 -13.33
N SER A 335 3.84 2.34 -12.63
CA SER A 335 4.91 3.27 -12.28
C SER A 335 5.76 2.82 -11.08
N ALA A 336 5.29 1.84 -10.29
CA ALA A 336 5.98 1.44 -9.08
C ALA A 336 7.26 0.63 -9.40
N PRO A 337 8.29 0.74 -8.55
CA PRO A 337 9.51 -0.04 -8.69
C PRO A 337 9.26 -1.54 -8.58
N ILE A 338 9.89 -2.32 -9.47
CA ILE A 338 9.83 -3.79 -9.47
C ILE A 338 11.18 -4.32 -8.96
N TYR A 339 11.16 -5.09 -7.87
CA TYR A 339 12.35 -5.76 -7.36
C TYR A 339 12.70 -7.00 -8.20
N LEU A 340 13.93 -7.04 -8.72
CA LEU A 340 14.46 -8.15 -9.52
C LEU A 340 15.35 -9.05 -8.67
N GLU A 341 14.71 -9.92 -7.90
CA GLU A 341 15.38 -10.82 -6.96
C GLU A 341 16.44 -11.70 -7.63
N GLY A 342 17.66 -11.72 -7.08
CA GLY A 342 18.77 -12.53 -7.60
C GLY A 342 19.44 -11.99 -8.87
N CYS A 343 18.91 -10.94 -9.51
CA CYS A 343 19.55 -10.33 -10.68
C CYS A 343 20.87 -9.63 -10.33
N TYR A 344 20.96 -8.99 -9.16
CA TYR A 344 22.22 -8.39 -8.68
C TYR A 344 23.34 -9.43 -8.65
N GLU A 345 23.13 -10.51 -7.88
CA GLU A 345 24.09 -11.59 -7.70
C GLU A 345 24.42 -12.30 -9.01
N SER A 346 23.46 -12.42 -9.93
CA SER A 346 23.71 -13.01 -11.25
C SER A 346 24.66 -12.16 -12.10
N VAL A 347 24.52 -10.83 -12.08
CA VAL A 347 25.42 -9.94 -12.83
C VAL A 347 26.77 -9.86 -12.12
N TYR A 348 26.78 -9.70 -10.80
CA TYR A 348 28.01 -9.63 -10.00
C TYR A 348 28.84 -10.93 -10.10
N ASN A 349 28.21 -12.09 -10.00
CA ASN A 349 28.90 -13.39 -10.08
C ASN A 349 28.96 -13.96 -11.51
N ALA A 350 28.88 -13.11 -12.55
CA ALA A 350 28.98 -13.57 -13.93
C ALA A 350 30.29 -14.34 -14.17
N ARG A 351 30.22 -15.49 -14.84
CA ARG A 351 31.37 -16.38 -15.06
C ARG A 351 32.18 -15.93 -16.24
N TRP A 352 33.50 -15.90 -16.06
CA TRP A 352 34.44 -15.60 -17.13
C TRP A 352 34.71 -16.84 -17.99
N HIS A 353 34.78 -16.61 -19.29
CA HIS A 353 35.38 -17.50 -20.28
C HIS A 353 36.26 -16.66 -21.19
N HIS A 354 37.28 -17.25 -21.79
CA HIS A 354 38.17 -16.54 -22.70
C HIS A 354 38.64 -17.43 -23.83
N VAL A 355 38.80 -16.83 -25.01
CA VAL A 355 39.31 -17.48 -26.21
C VAL A 355 40.74 -17.04 -26.41
N VAL A 356 41.65 -18.01 -26.44
CA VAL A 356 43.07 -17.77 -26.70
C VAL A 356 43.49 -18.34 -28.05
N GLU A 357 44.38 -17.62 -28.68
CA GLU A 357 45.10 -18.10 -29.87
C GLU A 357 46.28 -18.97 -29.41
N VAL A 358 46.27 -20.24 -29.83
CA VAL A 358 47.35 -21.20 -29.57
C VAL A 358 48.04 -21.50 -30.89
N SER A 359 49.37 -21.32 -30.94
CA SER A 359 50.19 -21.72 -32.08
C SER A 359 50.81 -23.08 -31.77
N ASP A 360 50.32 -24.14 -32.39
CA ASP A 360 50.79 -25.52 -32.16
C ASP A 360 51.80 -26.00 -33.21
N GLY A 361 52.35 -25.09 -34.01
CA GLY A 361 53.37 -25.40 -35.02
C GLY A 361 52.81 -25.98 -36.33
N GLU A 362 51.60 -26.55 -36.33
CA GLU A 362 50.87 -26.98 -37.52
C GLU A 362 49.79 -25.97 -37.96
N GLY A 363 49.32 -25.10 -37.07
CA GLY A 363 48.41 -24.01 -37.40
C GLY A 363 48.21 -23.02 -36.26
N THR A 364 47.33 -22.05 -36.50
CA THR A 364 46.83 -21.13 -35.47
C THR A 364 45.44 -21.60 -35.05
N GLY A 365 45.36 -22.29 -33.92
CA GLY A 365 44.11 -22.74 -33.32
C GLY A 365 43.52 -21.72 -32.35
N MET A 366 42.20 -21.77 -32.15
CA MET A 366 41.49 -21.00 -31.13
C MET A 366 41.00 -21.96 -30.05
N ASP A 367 41.40 -21.73 -28.81
CA ASP A 367 41.06 -22.56 -27.65
C ASP A 367 40.17 -21.76 -26.68
N VAL A 368 39.05 -22.34 -26.26
CA VAL A 368 38.12 -21.71 -25.32
C VAL A 368 38.40 -22.23 -23.93
N ARG A 369 38.71 -21.33 -23.00
CA ARG A 369 39.08 -21.64 -21.62
C ARG A 369 38.09 -21.01 -20.66
N GLU A 370 37.84 -21.70 -19.55
CA GLU A 370 37.06 -21.17 -18.44
C GLU A 370 37.94 -20.28 -17.54
N GLY A 371 37.34 -19.28 -16.93
CA GLY A 371 38.00 -18.34 -16.02
C GLY A 371 38.45 -17.04 -16.68
N GLU A 372 38.90 -16.10 -15.84
CA GLU A 372 39.48 -14.83 -16.28
C GLU A 372 40.82 -15.10 -16.99
N PRO A 373 41.10 -14.47 -18.14
CA PRO A 373 42.37 -14.65 -18.81
C PRO A 373 43.52 -14.13 -17.92
N PRO A 374 44.65 -14.87 -17.81
CA PRO A 374 45.76 -14.49 -16.93
C PRO A 374 46.49 -13.21 -17.38
N GLN A 375 46.36 -12.86 -18.66
CA GLN A 375 46.94 -11.65 -19.25
C GLN A 375 45.86 -10.93 -20.04
N SER A 376 45.67 -9.64 -19.76
CA SER A 376 44.80 -8.75 -20.52
C SER A 376 45.53 -8.09 -21.70
N TRP A 377 44.79 -7.40 -22.57
CA TRP A 377 45.42 -6.60 -23.64
C TRP A 377 46.27 -5.46 -23.07
N THR A 378 47.40 -5.20 -23.71
CA THR A 378 48.28 -4.08 -23.35
C THR A 378 47.86 -2.81 -24.09
N TYR A 379 47.87 -1.68 -23.38
CA TYR A 379 47.54 -0.38 -23.93
C TYR A 379 48.67 0.62 -23.64
N LYS A 380 48.90 1.52 -24.58
CA LYS A 380 49.77 2.69 -24.44
C LYS A 380 48.91 3.96 -24.35
N ALA A 381 49.33 4.91 -23.52
CA ALA A 381 48.68 6.21 -23.46
C ALA A 381 49.10 7.07 -24.66
N VAL A 382 48.13 7.61 -25.38
CA VAL A 382 48.32 8.57 -26.47
C VAL A 382 47.47 9.81 -26.15
N GLY A 383 48.10 10.82 -25.56
CA GLY A 383 47.39 11.99 -25.02
C GLY A 383 46.41 11.58 -23.92
N GLU A 384 45.15 12.00 -24.05
CA GLU A 384 44.05 11.63 -23.13
C GLU A 384 43.38 10.29 -23.47
N THR A 385 43.87 9.59 -24.51
CA THR A 385 43.28 8.35 -25.02
C THR A 385 44.21 7.15 -24.82
N LEU A 386 43.65 5.95 -24.87
CA LEU A 386 44.39 4.70 -24.87
C LEU A 386 44.40 4.12 -26.28
N GLU A 387 45.55 3.63 -26.73
CA GLU A 387 45.68 2.82 -27.93
C GLU A 387 46.18 1.43 -27.56
N LYS A 388 45.76 0.42 -28.31
CA LYS A 388 46.30 -0.93 -28.16
C LYS A 388 47.80 -0.91 -28.47
N ASP A 389 48.60 -1.49 -27.59
CA ASP A 389 50.04 -1.61 -27.80
C ASP A 389 50.37 -2.95 -28.48
N ASP A 390 50.28 -2.96 -29.81
CA ASP A 390 50.66 -4.12 -30.62
C ASP A 390 52.19 -4.29 -30.73
N GLY A 391 52.99 -3.33 -30.22
CA GLY A 391 54.45 -3.29 -30.37
C GLY A 391 55.22 -4.24 -29.44
N VAL A 392 54.60 -4.71 -28.36
CA VAL A 392 55.22 -5.63 -27.38
C VAL A 392 55.16 -7.07 -27.90
N GLN A 393 55.99 -7.39 -28.90
CA GLN A 393 56.16 -8.72 -29.49
C GLN A 393 56.93 -9.72 -28.60
N GLN A 394 56.61 -9.84 -27.30
CA GLN A 394 57.30 -10.84 -26.46
C GLN A 394 56.58 -12.20 -26.48
N SER A 395 57.20 -13.14 -27.21
CA SER A 395 57.28 -14.59 -26.95
C SER A 395 56.02 -15.36 -26.55
N GLY A 396 55.50 -16.19 -27.45
CA GLY A 396 54.89 -17.51 -27.19
C GLY A 396 53.66 -17.64 -26.26
N ALA A 397 53.24 -16.59 -25.56
CA ALA A 397 52.13 -16.64 -24.64
C ALA A 397 50.78 -16.70 -25.42
N PRO A 398 49.83 -17.56 -25.02
CA PRO A 398 48.50 -17.60 -25.62
C PRO A 398 47.85 -16.22 -25.54
N ARG A 399 47.43 -15.67 -26.69
CA ARG A 399 46.90 -14.30 -26.76
C ARG A 399 45.39 -14.30 -26.54
N PRO A 400 44.83 -13.47 -25.63
CA PRO A 400 43.39 -13.30 -25.54
C PRO A 400 42.88 -12.63 -26.82
N ARG A 401 41.91 -13.27 -27.48
CA ARG A 401 41.23 -12.73 -28.66
C ARG A 401 39.84 -12.23 -28.32
N LEU A 402 39.18 -12.90 -27.40
CA LEU A 402 37.84 -12.58 -26.94
C LEU A 402 37.68 -13.03 -25.50
N MET A 403 37.06 -12.22 -24.66
CA MET A 403 36.59 -12.60 -23.33
C MET A 403 35.07 -12.65 -23.36
N VAL A 404 34.47 -13.51 -22.54
CA VAL A 404 33.02 -13.68 -22.45
C VAL A 404 32.64 -13.72 -20.98
N LEU A 405 31.66 -12.89 -20.61
CA LEU A 405 31.03 -12.92 -19.30
C LEU A 405 29.63 -13.51 -19.43
N THR A 406 29.38 -14.60 -18.72
CA THR A 406 28.09 -15.30 -18.75
C THR A 406 27.33 -15.03 -17.45
N SER A 407 26.18 -14.38 -17.55
CA SER A 407 25.27 -14.19 -16.41
C SER A 407 24.07 -15.14 -16.50
N ASP A 408 23.79 -15.91 -15.45
CA ASP A 408 22.74 -16.94 -15.47
C ASP A 408 21.33 -16.38 -15.72
N ARG A 409 21.09 -15.13 -15.30
CA ARG A 409 19.87 -14.37 -15.53
C ARG A 409 19.98 -13.37 -16.68
N GLY A 410 21.10 -13.30 -17.39
CA GLY A 410 21.34 -12.33 -18.46
C GLY A 410 21.67 -10.93 -17.95
N TRP A 411 21.50 -9.94 -18.84
CA TRP A 411 21.94 -8.56 -18.67
C TRP A 411 20.76 -7.58 -18.82
N PRO A 412 20.86 -6.32 -18.38
CA PRO A 412 19.78 -5.34 -18.55
C PRO A 412 19.23 -5.23 -19.97
N TYR A 413 20.09 -5.33 -20.98
CA TYR A 413 19.67 -5.34 -22.39
C TYR A 413 18.79 -6.54 -22.72
N SER A 414 19.18 -7.75 -22.30
CA SER A 414 18.39 -8.96 -22.57
C SER A 414 17.07 -8.98 -21.78
N TRP A 415 17.01 -8.31 -20.62
CA TRP A 415 15.78 -8.13 -19.84
C TRP A 415 14.76 -7.21 -20.50
N GLU A 416 15.20 -6.30 -21.38
CA GLU A 416 14.33 -5.39 -22.13
C GLU A 416 13.76 -6.07 -23.39
N GLU A 417 14.59 -6.81 -24.13
CA GLU A 417 14.23 -7.39 -25.43
C GLU A 417 13.59 -8.80 -25.35
N ASN A 418 13.38 -9.35 -24.14
CA ASN A 418 13.00 -10.76 -23.92
C ASN A 418 13.96 -11.75 -24.61
N GLU A 419 15.22 -11.35 -24.81
CA GLU A 419 16.23 -12.22 -25.38
C GLU A 419 16.83 -13.12 -24.29
N SER A 420 17.16 -14.36 -24.65
CA SER A 420 17.83 -15.30 -23.75
C SER A 420 19.35 -15.12 -23.72
N THR A 421 19.87 -13.99 -24.19
CA THR A 421 21.31 -13.73 -24.33
C THR A 421 21.95 -13.58 -22.95
N ARG A 422 22.74 -14.59 -22.56
CA ARG A 422 23.46 -14.63 -21.27
C ARG A 422 24.90 -14.15 -21.36
N ASP A 423 25.43 -14.08 -22.58
CA ASP A 423 26.85 -13.88 -22.83
C ASP A 423 27.15 -12.44 -23.29
N CYS A 424 27.96 -11.75 -22.52
CA CYS A 424 28.55 -10.46 -22.86
C CYS A 424 29.93 -10.69 -23.49
N HIS A 425 30.07 -10.29 -24.76
CA HIS A 425 31.28 -10.51 -25.55
C HIS A 425 32.21 -9.30 -25.42
N VAL A 426 33.38 -9.49 -24.83
CA VAL A 426 34.35 -8.43 -24.50
C VAL A 426 35.58 -8.59 -25.38
N ASN A 427 35.79 -7.63 -26.28
CA ASN A 427 37.00 -7.52 -27.09
C ASN A 427 37.94 -6.43 -26.54
N CYS A 428 39.07 -6.21 -27.21
CA CYS A 428 40.02 -5.15 -26.81
C CYS A 428 39.41 -3.74 -26.82
N GLU A 429 38.45 -3.46 -27.71
CA GLU A 429 37.79 -2.15 -27.76
C GLU A 429 36.88 -1.91 -26.56
N VAL A 430 36.11 -2.92 -26.16
CA VAL A 430 35.26 -2.88 -24.97
C VAL A 430 36.11 -2.77 -23.71
N GLU A 431 37.21 -3.51 -23.63
CA GLU A 431 38.16 -3.40 -22.52
C GLU A 431 38.79 -2.01 -22.47
N ARG A 432 39.14 -1.42 -23.61
CA ARG A 432 39.68 -0.06 -23.70
C ARG A 432 38.71 1.00 -23.14
N VAL A 433 37.40 0.84 -23.37
CA VAL A 433 36.37 1.70 -22.77
C VAL A 433 36.38 1.57 -21.26
N TRP A 434 36.44 0.35 -20.73
CA TRP A 434 36.54 0.13 -19.28
C TRP A 434 37.81 0.76 -18.70
N GLN A 435 38.98 0.55 -19.30
CA GLN A 435 40.24 1.15 -18.85
C GLN A 435 40.14 2.69 -18.75
N THR A 436 39.45 3.29 -19.71
CA THR A 436 39.19 4.74 -19.73
C THR A 436 38.27 5.17 -18.58
N VAL A 437 37.16 4.47 -18.34
CA VAL A 437 36.24 4.74 -17.22
C VAL A 437 36.92 4.48 -15.87
N ARG A 438 37.72 3.42 -15.75
CA ARG A 438 38.48 3.07 -14.56
C ARG A 438 39.45 4.17 -14.16
N ASN A 439 40.13 4.79 -15.13
CA ASN A 439 41.03 5.91 -14.88
C ASN A 439 40.27 7.12 -14.30
N ASP A 440 39.08 7.42 -14.83
CA ASP A 440 38.24 8.51 -14.28
C ASP A 440 37.77 8.21 -12.85
N LEU A 441 37.36 6.98 -12.59
CA LEU A 441 36.95 6.55 -11.25
C LEU A 441 38.11 6.64 -10.27
N THR A 442 39.33 6.27 -10.71
CA THR A 442 40.54 6.34 -9.88
C THR A 442 40.87 7.79 -9.52
N GLU A 443 40.78 8.70 -10.49
CA GLU A 443 40.95 10.14 -10.27
C GLU A 443 39.86 10.70 -9.35
N TRP A 444 38.61 10.31 -9.56
CA TRP A 444 37.48 10.76 -8.74
C TRP A 444 37.55 10.26 -7.29
N PHE A 445 38.03 9.03 -7.09
CA PHE A 445 38.16 8.41 -5.77
C PHE A 445 39.46 8.74 -5.05
N SER A 446 40.35 9.54 -5.66
CA SER A 446 41.60 9.92 -5.02
C SER A 446 41.32 10.80 -3.79
N PRO A 447 42.10 10.66 -2.70
CA PRO A 447 41.94 11.51 -1.50
C PRO A 447 42.24 12.99 -1.78
N ASP A 448 43.14 13.26 -2.73
CA ASP A 448 43.57 14.62 -3.10
C ASP A 448 42.48 15.39 -3.85
N THR A 449 41.47 14.65 -4.31
CA THR A 449 40.32 15.10 -5.04
C THR A 449 39.31 15.70 -4.05
N GLY A 450 39.56 16.93 -3.58
CA GLY A 450 38.62 17.62 -2.68
C GLY A 450 37.20 17.76 -3.26
N ASP A 451 36.27 18.32 -2.48
CA ASP A 451 34.83 18.45 -2.82
C ASP A 451 34.53 19.20 -4.15
N TYR A 452 35.53 19.82 -4.76
CA TYR A 452 35.40 20.57 -6.02
C TYR A 452 35.43 19.68 -7.27
N PHE A 453 35.93 18.45 -7.18
CA PHE A 453 36.08 17.61 -8.36
C PHE A 453 34.73 17.06 -8.82
N THR A 454 34.46 17.25 -10.11
CA THR A 454 33.24 16.76 -10.73
C THR A 454 33.60 15.49 -11.51
N PRO A 455 32.90 14.37 -11.29
CA PRO A 455 33.15 13.14 -12.03
C PRO A 455 33.00 13.39 -13.54
N LYS A 456 33.91 12.79 -14.31
CA LYS A 456 33.95 12.95 -15.76
C LYS A 456 32.73 12.29 -16.40
N ARG A 457 32.22 12.94 -17.45
CA ARG A 457 31.10 12.49 -18.26
C ARG A 457 31.63 12.07 -19.62
N ARG A 458 31.29 10.88 -20.07
CA ARG A 458 31.79 10.32 -21.34
C ARG A 458 30.67 10.01 -22.31
N VAL A 459 30.98 10.09 -23.60
CA VAL A 459 30.13 9.59 -24.68
C VAL A 459 30.89 8.48 -25.39
N LEU A 460 30.28 7.31 -25.47
CA LEU A 460 30.75 6.17 -26.24
C LEU A 460 29.94 6.08 -27.53
N ILE A 461 30.61 6.21 -28.67
CA ILE A 461 30.00 5.98 -29.98
C ILE A 461 30.36 4.57 -30.44
N GLY A 462 29.35 3.69 -30.52
CA GLY A 462 29.54 2.30 -30.95
C GLY A 462 28.65 1.90 -32.13
N THR A 463 29.00 0.80 -32.78
CA THR A 463 28.20 0.21 -33.87
C THR A 463 26.89 -0.38 -33.33
N PRO A 464 25.72 -0.05 -33.92
CA PRO A 464 24.41 -0.62 -33.54
C PRO A 464 24.38 -2.14 -33.40
N GLY A 465 23.64 -2.62 -32.40
CA GLY A 465 23.36 -4.05 -32.15
C GLY A 465 24.51 -4.80 -31.49
N ILE A 466 25.67 -4.89 -32.13
CA ILE A 466 26.71 -5.86 -31.72
C ILE A 466 27.66 -5.29 -30.65
N GLY A 467 28.04 -4.01 -30.77
CA GLY A 467 29.13 -3.43 -29.96
C GLY A 467 28.69 -2.41 -28.89
N LYS A 468 27.52 -1.77 -29.04
CA LYS A 468 27.06 -0.68 -28.15
C LYS A 468 26.67 -1.18 -26.76
N SER A 469 25.44 -1.69 -26.66
CA SER A 469 24.75 -1.94 -25.39
C SER A 469 25.01 -3.35 -24.87
N ILE A 470 24.94 -4.34 -25.77
CA ILE A 470 25.14 -5.77 -25.48
C ILE A 470 26.51 -6.02 -24.86
N ALA A 471 27.56 -5.46 -25.47
CA ALA A 471 28.94 -5.67 -25.04
C ALA A 471 29.42 -4.59 -24.05
N ALA A 472 29.62 -3.34 -24.50
CA ALA A 472 30.25 -2.32 -23.68
C ALA A 472 29.40 -1.93 -22.45
N GLY A 473 28.09 -1.74 -22.62
CA GLY A 473 27.19 -1.42 -21.51
C GLY A 473 27.18 -2.51 -20.43
N SER A 474 27.01 -3.77 -20.82
CA SER A 474 27.02 -4.92 -19.90
C SER A 474 28.36 -5.07 -19.18
N TYR A 475 29.46 -4.92 -19.91
CA TYR A 475 30.80 -5.02 -19.33
C TYR A 475 31.11 -3.90 -18.33
N LEU A 476 30.75 -2.67 -18.67
CA LEU A 476 30.87 -1.53 -17.76
C LEU A 476 30.06 -1.75 -16.49
N LEU A 477 28.82 -2.23 -16.61
CA LEU A 477 27.99 -2.56 -15.44
C LEU A 477 28.70 -3.58 -14.55
N TYR A 478 29.15 -4.70 -15.12
CA TYR A 478 29.88 -5.73 -14.38
C TYR A 478 31.07 -5.13 -13.61
N GLN A 479 31.92 -4.37 -14.29
CA GLN A 479 33.11 -3.76 -13.69
C GLN A 479 32.78 -2.70 -12.62
N LEU A 480 31.75 -1.89 -12.83
CA LEU A 480 31.29 -0.89 -11.85
C LEU A 480 30.73 -1.54 -10.57
N LEU A 481 30.06 -2.68 -10.70
CA LEU A 481 29.60 -3.44 -9.53
C LEU A 481 30.77 -3.99 -8.70
N HIS A 482 31.91 -4.30 -9.32
CA HIS A 482 33.15 -4.73 -8.65
C HIS A 482 34.01 -3.58 -8.10
N CYS A 483 33.66 -2.32 -8.38
CA CYS A 483 34.30 -1.20 -7.71
C CYS A 483 33.96 -1.20 -6.20
N ASP A 484 34.73 -0.48 -5.41
CA ASP A 484 34.48 -0.29 -3.98
C ASP A 484 33.06 0.27 -3.72
N ALA A 485 32.28 -0.43 -2.88
CA ALA A 485 30.90 -0.07 -2.56
C ALA A 485 30.79 1.17 -1.65
N GLU A 486 31.82 1.47 -0.85
CA GLU A 486 31.85 2.67 0.01
C GLU A 486 32.07 3.95 -0.82
N LYS A 487 32.74 3.80 -1.98
CA LYS A 487 33.02 4.90 -2.90
C LYS A 487 31.94 5.05 -3.96
N LEU A 488 31.36 3.94 -4.38
CA LEU A 488 30.28 3.88 -5.37
C LEU A 488 29.12 3.05 -4.84
N HIS A 489 28.06 3.74 -4.40
CA HIS A 489 26.91 3.14 -3.74
C HIS A 489 25.89 2.58 -4.74
N LEU A 490 25.72 3.22 -5.89
CA LEU A 490 24.75 2.82 -6.91
C LEU A 490 25.34 2.77 -8.32
N VAL A 491 24.83 1.85 -9.13
CA VAL A 491 25.03 1.84 -10.58
C VAL A 491 23.67 1.83 -11.25
N ILE A 492 23.45 2.75 -12.18
CA ILE A 492 22.19 2.88 -12.91
C ILE A 492 22.41 2.52 -14.37
N TYR A 493 21.49 1.74 -14.92
CA TYR A 493 21.45 1.41 -16.34
C TYR A 493 20.10 1.87 -16.90
N SER A 494 20.09 2.83 -17.82
CA SER A 494 18.85 3.40 -18.38
C SER A 494 18.78 3.29 -19.90
N PHE A 495 17.60 2.96 -20.42
CA PHE A 495 17.29 2.89 -21.84
C PHE A 495 16.42 4.08 -22.28
N GLY A 496 16.99 5.28 -22.38
CA GLY A 496 16.35 6.35 -23.17
C GLY A 496 14.93 6.79 -22.77
N GLY A 497 14.52 6.65 -21.50
CA GLY A 497 13.16 6.96 -21.04
C GLY A 497 12.15 5.80 -21.04
N ASN A 498 12.55 4.59 -21.46
CA ASN A 498 11.72 3.39 -21.40
C ASN A 498 11.83 2.69 -20.06
N THR A 499 13.04 2.24 -19.72
CA THR A 499 13.30 1.41 -18.53
C THR A 499 14.59 1.86 -17.87
N THR A 500 14.58 1.94 -16.54
CA THR A 500 15.78 2.22 -15.74
C THR A 500 15.96 1.13 -14.69
N TYR A 501 17.14 0.53 -14.68
CA TYR A 501 17.56 -0.45 -13.68
C TYR A 501 18.51 0.23 -12.70
N VAL A 502 18.22 0.07 -11.41
CA VAL A 502 19.02 0.62 -10.33
C VAL A 502 19.62 -0.52 -9.55
N PHE A 503 20.95 -0.61 -9.58
CA PHE A 503 21.74 -1.57 -8.82
C PHE A 503 22.23 -0.88 -7.54
N ASP A 504 21.62 -1.20 -6.42
CA ASP A 504 22.06 -0.75 -5.11
C ASP A 504 23.13 -1.70 -4.59
N LYS A 505 24.38 -1.22 -4.52
CA LYS A 505 25.53 -2.01 -4.06
C LYS A 505 25.58 -2.15 -2.54
N THR A 506 24.88 -1.28 -1.81
CA THR A 506 24.85 -1.30 -0.34
C THR A 506 24.02 -2.46 0.19
N ILE A 507 22.91 -2.76 -0.48
CA ILE A 507 22.01 -3.87 -0.13
C ILE A 507 22.01 -5.01 -1.15
N LYS A 508 22.82 -4.90 -2.22
CA LYS A 508 22.97 -5.88 -3.30
C LYS A 508 21.64 -6.25 -3.97
N ALA A 509 20.87 -5.23 -4.36
CA ALA A 509 19.55 -5.40 -4.96
C ALA A 509 19.42 -4.67 -6.31
N VAL A 510 18.51 -5.15 -7.16
CA VAL A 510 18.15 -4.49 -8.42
C VAL A 510 16.69 -4.11 -8.42
N THR A 511 16.40 -2.86 -8.78
CA THR A 511 15.04 -2.35 -8.95
C THR A 511 14.85 -1.85 -10.38
N LYS A 512 13.76 -2.26 -11.03
CA LYS A 512 13.35 -1.84 -12.37
C LYS A 512 12.25 -0.78 -12.27
N TYR A 513 12.47 0.34 -12.94
CA TYR A 513 11.51 1.43 -13.12
C TYR A 513 11.10 1.50 -14.59
N VAL A 514 9.80 1.55 -14.84
CA VAL A 514 9.24 1.64 -16.20
C VAL A 514 8.68 3.05 -16.42
N GLY A 515 9.13 3.69 -17.50
CA GLY A 515 8.82 5.07 -17.88
C GLY A 515 9.75 6.12 -17.26
N GLY A 516 9.75 7.33 -17.81
CA GLY A 516 10.56 8.45 -17.34
C GLY A 516 10.09 9.08 -16.02
N GLY A 517 8.77 9.23 -15.85
CA GLY A 517 8.18 9.91 -14.68
C GLY A 517 8.59 9.37 -13.30
N PRO A 518 8.50 8.05 -13.04
CA PRO A 518 8.77 7.49 -11.71
C PRO A 518 10.23 7.58 -11.29
N SER A 519 11.15 7.65 -12.26
CA SER A 519 12.57 7.77 -11.97
C SER A 519 12.91 9.11 -11.33
N LYS A 520 12.18 10.19 -11.63
CA LYS A 520 12.49 11.54 -11.14
C LYS A 520 12.41 11.67 -9.62
N GLU A 521 11.31 11.22 -9.00
CA GLU A 521 11.13 11.28 -7.54
C GLU A 521 12.21 10.45 -6.82
N PHE A 522 12.49 9.25 -7.33
CA PHE A 522 13.54 8.40 -6.81
C PHE A 522 14.93 9.07 -6.87
N PHE A 523 15.26 9.76 -7.97
CA PHE A 523 16.52 10.48 -8.11
C PHE A 523 16.65 11.65 -7.12
N HIS A 524 15.55 12.36 -6.82
CA HIS A 524 15.55 13.41 -5.80
C HIS A 524 15.89 12.86 -4.41
N ASP A 525 15.27 11.75 -4.01
CA ASP A 525 15.55 11.10 -2.72
C ASP A 525 17.02 10.65 -2.60
N LEU A 526 17.60 10.14 -3.69
CA LEU A 526 19.02 9.73 -3.71
C LEU A 526 19.98 10.90 -3.51
N TRP A 527 19.68 12.09 -4.04
CA TRP A 527 20.51 13.28 -3.83
C TRP A 527 20.42 13.81 -2.41
N ASP A 528 19.23 13.77 -1.80
CA ASP A 528 19.04 14.15 -0.40
C ASP A 528 19.86 13.24 0.53
N LEU A 529 19.97 11.96 0.18
CA LEU A 529 20.83 10.98 0.88
C LEU A 529 22.32 11.11 0.57
N LYS A 530 22.72 12.05 -0.31
CA LYS A 530 24.13 12.34 -0.65
C LYS A 530 24.91 11.15 -1.22
N MET A 531 24.21 10.17 -1.79
CA MET A 531 24.81 8.94 -2.32
C MET A 531 25.60 9.18 -3.61
N LYS A 532 26.74 8.50 -3.76
CA LYS A 532 27.57 8.51 -4.99
C LYS A 532 27.13 7.39 -5.93
N GLY A 533 26.93 7.72 -7.20
CA GLY A 533 26.47 6.76 -8.21
C GLY A 533 27.18 6.88 -9.56
N TYR A 534 26.98 5.89 -10.42
CA TYR A 534 27.45 5.92 -11.81
C TYR A 534 26.31 5.51 -12.74
N ALA A 535 26.04 6.32 -13.77
CA ALA A 535 24.96 6.08 -14.72
C ALA A 535 25.50 5.64 -16.08
N ILE A 536 24.99 4.52 -16.58
CA ILE A 536 25.11 4.05 -17.96
C ILE A 536 23.80 4.41 -18.64
N TYR A 537 23.85 5.35 -19.59
CA TYR A 537 22.69 5.76 -20.36
C TYR A 537 22.82 5.23 -21.78
N ASP A 538 22.02 4.23 -22.12
CA ASP A 538 21.94 3.68 -23.48
C ASP A 538 20.90 4.47 -24.30
N VAL A 539 21.39 5.14 -25.35
CA VAL A 539 20.56 5.92 -26.25
C VAL A 539 19.83 4.97 -27.20
N THR A 540 18.51 4.94 -27.05
CA THR A 540 17.63 4.14 -27.93
C THR A 540 17.66 4.65 -29.37
N ARG A 541 17.12 3.86 -30.32
CA ARG A 541 17.05 4.25 -31.75
C ARG A 541 16.36 5.60 -32.01
N GLN A 542 15.53 6.08 -31.09
CA GLN A 542 14.85 7.38 -31.22
C GLN A 542 15.72 8.58 -30.84
N GLY A 543 16.90 8.36 -30.23
CA GLY A 543 17.84 9.45 -29.93
C GLY A 543 17.41 10.39 -28.82
N LYS A 544 16.58 9.92 -27.88
CA LYS A 544 16.19 10.76 -26.75
C LYS A 544 17.43 11.06 -25.89
N PRO A 545 17.77 12.35 -25.65
CA PRO A 545 18.86 12.70 -24.76
C PRO A 545 18.52 12.33 -23.30
N PRO A 546 19.52 12.14 -22.43
CA PRO A 546 19.31 11.97 -21.00
C PRO A 546 18.45 13.10 -20.44
N GLU A 547 17.41 12.74 -19.69
CA GLU A 547 16.56 13.73 -19.01
C GLU A 547 17.39 14.47 -17.95
N GLU A 548 17.04 15.73 -17.68
CA GLU A 548 17.84 16.62 -16.82
C GLU A 548 18.07 16.05 -15.42
N TYR A 549 17.15 15.21 -14.91
CA TYR A 549 17.28 14.56 -13.61
C TYR A 549 18.30 13.40 -13.59
N PHE A 550 18.89 12.98 -14.71
CA PHE A 550 20.11 12.14 -14.69
C PHE A 550 21.38 12.98 -14.42
N LEU A 551 21.30 14.30 -14.59
CA LEU A 551 22.38 15.28 -14.54
C LEU A 551 22.54 16.16 -13.27
N PRO A 552 21.72 16.14 -12.20
CA PRO A 552 21.70 17.24 -11.23
C PRO A 552 22.82 17.34 -10.21
N ASP A 553 23.65 16.32 -9.99
CA ASP A 553 24.66 16.39 -8.91
C ASP A 553 26.09 16.11 -9.38
N ARG A 554 27.04 16.80 -8.75
CA ARG A 554 28.50 16.62 -8.90
C ARG A 554 29.00 15.31 -8.28
N ARG A 555 28.11 14.41 -7.89
CA ARG A 555 28.41 13.12 -7.24
C ARG A 555 28.18 11.92 -8.14
N TRP A 556 27.89 12.15 -9.42
CA TRP A 556 27.49 11.10 -10.35
C TRP A 556 28.37 11.07 -11.60
N GLY A 557 29.12 9.98 -11.77
CA GLY A 557 29.75 9.67 -13.05
C GLY A 557 28.72 9.22 -14.06
N MET A 558 28.97 9.48 -15.35
CA MET A 558 28.03 9.08 -16.40
C MET A 558 28.75 8.73 -17.69
N ILE A 559 28.28 7.68 -18.34
CA ILE A 559 28.60 7.37 -19.72
C ILE A 559 27.33 7.24 -20.55
N VAL A 560 27.29 7.95 -21.67
CA VAL A 560 26.23 7.85 -22.66
C VAL A 560 26.70 6.93 -23.78
N VAL A 561 26.02 5.82 -23.99
CA VAL A 561 26.29 4.88 -25.09
C VAL A 561 25.35 5.23 -26.25
N SER A 562 25.91 5.72 -27.35
CA SER A 562 25.15 6.16 -28.53
C SER A 562 25.69 5.54 -29.81
N SER A 563 24.91 5.62 -30.90
CA SER A 563 25.33 5.27 -32.26
C SER A 563 25.65 6.50 -33.10
N PRO A 564 26.52 6.37 -34.12
CA PRO A 564 26.86 7.47 -35.03
C PRO A 564 25.65 8.15 -35.69
N GLU A 565 24.56 7.40 -35.92
CA GLU A 565 23.34 7.93 -36.56
C GLU A 565 22.51 8.84 -35.64
N VAL A 566 22.80 8.83 -34.35
CA VAL A 566 21.93 9.38 -33.30
C VAL A 566 22.67 10.39 -32.39
N SER A 567 24.00 10.33 -32.38
CA SER A 567 24.90 11.12 -31.53
C SER A 567 25.03 12.59 -31.93
#